data_AF-A0A7C8Z9J3-F1
#
_entry.id   AF-A0A7C8Z9J3-F1
#
_cell.length_a   1.000
_cell.length_b   1.000
_cell.length_c   1.000
_cell.angle_alpha   90.00
_cell.angle_beta   90.00
_cell.angle_gamma   90.00
#
_symmetry.space_group_name_H-M   'P 1'
#
loop_
_entity.id
_entity.type
_entity.pdbx_description
1 polymer ?
#
loop_
_entity_poly.entity_id
_entity_poly.type
_entity_poly.pdbx_seq_one_letter_code
_entity_poly.pdbx_strand_id
1 'polypeptide(L)'
;ADVFINFASFRSAAASSMAALKQPTIRVVAIIAEGVPESDTKQLIAYARANNKVVLGPATVGGIQAGAFKIGDTAGTIDNIIQCKLYRPGSVGFVSKSGGMSNEMYSTIARVTDGIYEGIAIGGDVFPGSTLSDHVLRFNNIPQIKMIVVLGELGGRDEYSLVEALKQGKINKPVVAWVSGTCATLFKSEVQFGHAGAKSGGEMESAQGKNQALREAGAVVPDSYEALESAIKQT
;
A
#
# COMPACT_ATOMS: atom_id res chain seq x y z
N ALA A 1 -15.12 -19.33 4.93
CA ALA A 1 -14.65 -17.99 4.55
C ALA A 1 -13.56 -17.57 5.52
N ASP A 2 -12.49 -17.00 5.00
CA ASP A 2 -11.27 -16.60 5.71
C ASP A 2 -10.95 -15.10 5.56
N VAL A 3 -11.68 -14.38 4.71
CA VAL A 3 -11.57 -12.92 4.54
C VAL A 3 -12.87 -12.25 5.00
N PHE A 4 -12.76 -11.19 5.80
CA PHE A 4 -13.88 -10.34 6.22
C PHE A 4 -13.68 -8.91 5.69
N ILE A 5 -14.57 -8.45 4.81
CA ILE A 5 -14.53 -7.09 4.27
C ILE A 5 -15.50 -6.22 5.07
N ASN A 6 -14.96 -5.22 5.76
CA ASN A 6 -15.69 -4.43 6.73
C ASN A 6 -16.02 -3.02 6.20
N PHE A 7 -17.28 -2.84 5.80
CA PHE A 7 -17.87 -1.56 5.39
C PHE A 7 -18.60 -0.82 6.54
N ALA A 8 -18.44 -1.27 7.78
CA ALA A 8 -18.99 -0.55 8.92
C ALA A 8 -18.46 0.88 8.97
N SER A 9 -19.28 1.84 9.40
CA SER A 9 -18.84 3.23 9.60
C SER A 9 -17.66 3.32 10.58
N PHE A 10 -16.91 4.43 10.56
CA PHE A 10 -15.78 4.63 11.48
C PHE A 10 -16.14 4.45 12.97
N ARG A 11 -17.41 4.71 13.34
CA ARG A 11 -17.94 4.55 14.70
C ARG A 11 -18.09 3.09 15.14
N SER A 12 -18.23 2.15 14.21
CA SER A 12 -18.47 0.73 14.48
C SER A 12 -17.45 -0.21 13.85
N ALA A 13 -16.55 0.32 13.01
CA ALA A 13 -15.48 -0.42 12.34
C ALA A 13 -14.56 -1.14 13.33
N ALA A 14 -14.20 -0.50 14.45
CA ALA A 14 -13.33 -1.10 15.45
C ALA A 14 -13.96 -2.34 16.11
N ALA A 15 -15.17 -2.19 16.65
CA ALA A 15 -15.87 -3.27 17.36
C ALA A 15 -16.17 -4.46 16.43
N SER A 16 -16.66 -4.19 15.22
CA SER A 16 -16.95 -5.23 14.23
C SER A 16 -15.69 -5.95 13.72
N SER A 17 -14.60 -5.21 13.49
CA SER A 17 -13.31 -5.80 13.09
C SER A 17 -12.74 -6.69 14.19
N MET A 18 -12.80 -6.27 15.45
CA MET A 18 -12.36 -7.08 16.58
C MET A 18 -13.19 -8.36 16.72
N ALA A 19 -14.50 -8.27 16.54
CA ALA A 19 -15.37 -9.44 16.55
C ALA A 19 -15.01 -10.44 15.43
N ALA A 20 -14.70 -9.95 14.23
CA ALA A 20 -14.23 -10.78 13.11
C ALA A 20 -12.85 -11.39 13.37
N LEU A 21 -11.90 -10.61 13.90
CA LEU A 21 -10.56 -11.10 14.26
C LEU A 21 -10.61 -12.19 15.34
N LYS A 22 -11.63 -12.21 16.21
CA LYS A 22 -11.83 -13.30 17.19
C LYS A 22 -12.35 -14.60 16.57
N GLN A 23 -12.88 -14.58 15.35
CA GLN A 23 -13.36 -15.80 14.69
C GLN A 23 -12.18 -16.66 14.22
N PRO A 24 -12.08 -17.95 14.59
CA PRO A 24 -10.93 -18.79 14.24
C PRO A 24 -10.68 -18.93 12.73
N THR A 25 -11.73 -18.87 11.92
CA THR A 25 -11.65 -19.07 10.46
C THR A 25 -11.17 -17.82 9.71
N ILE A 26 -11.33 -16.63 10.27
CA ILE A 26 -10.97 -15.36 9.61
C ILE A 26 -9.47 -15.10 9.77
N ARG A 27 -8.77 -14.89 8.65
CA ARG A 27 -7.34 -14.60 8.56
C ARG A 27 -7.06 -13.15 8.17
N VAL A 28 -7.92 -12.56 7.33
CA VAL A 28 -7.75 -11.20 6.83
C VAL A 28 -9.00 -10.37 7.13
N VAL A 29 -8.82 -9.18 7.70
CA VAL A 29 -9.87 -8.19 7.87
C VAL A 29 -9.49 -6.93 7.09
N ALA A 30 -10.30 -6.56 6.10
CA ALA A 30 -10.14 -5.31 5.36
C ALA A 30 -11.08 -4.25 5.94
N ILE A 31 -10.53 -3.14 6.44
CA ILE A 31 -11.29 -2.06 7.08
C ILE A 31 -11.38 -0.89 6.10
N ILE A 32 -12.57 -0.67 5.56
CA ILE A 32 -12.79 0.34 4.51
C ILE A 32 -12.94 1.74 5.11
N ALA A 33 -13.50 1.84 6.32
CA ALA A 33 -13.78 3.12 6.97
C ALA A 33 -12.54 4.00 7.14
N GLU A 34 -12.69 5.26 6.77
CA GLU A 34 -11.75 6.35 7.08
C GLU A 34 -12.14 7.02 8.41
N GLY A 35 -11.15 7.54 9.14
CA GLY A 35 -11.38 8.25 10.40
C GLY A 35 -11.61 7.34 11.60
N VAL A 36 -11.12 6.10 11.55
CA VAL A 36 -11.08 5.22 12.73
C VAL A 36 -10.05 5.77 13.72
N PRO A 37 -10.39 5.93 15.01
CA PRO A 37 -9.44 6.47 15.99
C PRO A 37 -8.15 5.65 16.06
N GLU A 38 -6.99 6.32 16.09
CA GLU A 38 -5.68 5.67 16.10
C GLU A 38 -5.50 4.67 17.25
N SER A 39 -6.08 4.96 18.42
CA SER A 39 -6.04 4.07 19.58
C SER A 39 -6.72 2.74 19.30
N ASP A 40 -7.85 2.77 18.60
CA ASP A 40 -8.62 1.58 18.26
C ASP A 40 -7.87 0.77 17.19
N THR A 41 -7.32 1.45 16.18
CA THR A 41 -6.50 0.83 15.14
C THR A 41 -5.28 0.13 15.74
N LYS A 42 -4.59 0.75 16.72
CA LYS A 42 -3.47 0.13 17.44
C LYS A 42 -3.87 -1.15 18.18
N GLN A 43 -5.05 -1.18 18.80
CA GLN A 43 -5.57 -2.39 19.45
C GLN A 43 -5.86 -3.51 18.46
N LEU A 44 -6.44 -3.18 17.30
CA LEU A 44 -6.68 -4.14 16.22
C LEU A 44 -5.37 -4.71 15.67
N ILE A 45 -4.37 -3.86 15.43
CA ILE A 45 -3.03 -4.26 14.98
C ILE A 45 -2.39 -5.22 15.99
N ALA A 46 -2.39 -4.86 17.28
CA ALA A 46 -1.80 -5.67 18.33
C ALA A 46 -2.45 -7.06 18.40
N TYR A 47 -3.79 -7.10 18.37
CA TYR A 47 -4.52 -8.36 18.36
C TYR A 47 -4.22 -9.21 17.12
N ALA A 48 -4.24 -8.60 15.94
CA ALA A 48 -3.99 -9.31 14.68
C ALA A 48 -2.59 -9.93 14.64
N ARG A 49 -1.56 -9.17 15.03
CA ARG A 49 -0.17 -9.66 15.13
C ARG A 49 -0.03 -10.81 16.12
N ALA A 50 -0.59 -10.67 17.32
CA ALA A 50 -0.55 -11.72 18.35
C ALA A 50 -1.23 -13.03 17.91
N ASN A 51 -2.15 -12.97 16.94
CA ASN A 51 -2.92 -14.11 16.47
C ASN A 51 -2.57 -14.53 15.04
N ASN A 52 -1.47 -14.03 14.46
CA ASN A 52 -1.04 -14.30 13.09
C ASN A 52 -2.16 -14.07 12.06
N LYS A 53 -2.79 -12.89 12.14
CA LYS A 53 -3.84 -12.40 11.24
C LYS A 53 -3.41 -11.08 10.60
N VAL A 54 -4.05 -10.71 9.50
CA VAL A 54 -3.78 -9.49 8.75
C VAL A 54 -4.95 -8.52 8.88
N VAL A 55 -4.63 -7.26 9.13
CA VAL A 55 -5.57 -6.14 8.98
C VAL A 55 -5.08 -5.32 7.80
N LEU A 56 -5.95 -5.06 6.83
CA LEU A 56 -5.70 -4.15 5.72
C LEU A 56 -6.55 -2.88 5.91
N GLY A 57 -5.95 -1.70 5.78
CA GLY A 57 -6.58 -0.45 6.20
C GLY A 57 -6.27 -0.10 7.67
N PRO A 58 -7.00 0.83 8.31
CA PRO A 58 -8.21 1.49 7.83
C PRO A 58 -7.97 2.50 6.69
N ALA A 59 -9.02 3.21 6.28
CA ALA A 59 -8.96 4.23 5.23
C ALA A 59 -8.41 3.69 3.89
N THR A 60 -8.93 2.56 3.43
CA THR A 60 -8.51 1.92 2.18
C THR A 60 -9.68 1.45 1.33
N VAL A 61 -9.48 1.40 0.01
CA VAL A 61 -10.36 0.67 -0.91
C VAL A 61 -10.14 -0.85 -0.86
N GLY A 62 -9.00 -1.27 -0.31
CA GLY A 62 -8.58 -2.67 -0.19
C GLY A 62 -7.47 -3.03 -1.17
N GLY A 63 -7.76 -3.97 -2.07
CA GLY A 63 -6.78 -4.56 -2.96
C GLY A 63 -7.38 -5.59 -3.90
N ILE A 64 -6.58 -6.01 -4.89
CA ILE A 64 -6.98 -6.98 -5.91
C ILE A 64 -5.82 -7.92 -6.21
N GLN A 65 -6.11 -9.23 -6.23
CA GLN A 65 -5.29 -10.23 -6.89
C GLN A 65 -5.93 -10.53 -8.25
N ALA A 66 -5.22 -10.18 -9.31
CA ALA A 66 -5.78 -10.20 -10.65
C ALA A 66 -6.13 -11.64 -11.09
N GLY A 67 -7.32 -11.81 -11.67
CA GLY A 67 -7.88 -13.13 -12.01
C GLY A 67 -8.29 -14.00 -10.82
N ALA A 68 -8.25 -13.50 -9.59
CA ALA A 68 -8.61 -14.27 -8.39
C ALA A 68 -9.65 -13.57 -7.52
N PHE A 69 -9.27 -12.51 -6.79
CA PHE A 69 -10.12 -11.90 -5.77
C PHE A 69 -9.92 -10.39 -5.70
N LYS A 70 -11.01 -9.62 -5.52
CA LYS A 70 -10.95 -8.18 -5.26
C LYS A 70 -11.72 -7.84 -3.99
N ILE A 71 -11.18 -6.90 -3.22
CA ILE A 71 -11.81 -6.38 -2.02
C ILE A 71 -12.74 -5.24 -2.41
N GLY A 72 -14.04 -5.42 -2.18
CA GLY A 72 -15.04 -4.36 -2.28
C GLY A 72 -14.99 -3.63 -3.63
N ASP A 73 -14.87 -2.31 -3.56
CA ASP A 73 -14.89 -1.42 -4.72
C ASP A 73 -13.52 -1.24 -5.40
N THR A 74 -12.50 -2.00 -4.99
CA THR A 74 -11.19 -1.97 -5.65
C THR A 74 -11.34 -2.19 -7.16
N ALA A 75 -10.60 -1.39 -7.93
CA ALA A 75 -10.61 -1.33 -9.40
C ALA A 75 -11.93 -0.88 -10.05
N GLY A 76 -12.91 -0.42 -9.28
CA GLY A 76 -14.11 0.22 -9.81
C GLY A 76 -14.96 -0.67 -10.74
N THR A 77 -15.32 -0.12 -11.90
CA THR A 77 -16.23 -0.74 -12.87
C THR A 77 -15.59 -1.92 -13.61
N ILE A 78 -16.44 -2.77 -14.21
CA ILE A 78 -15.99 -3.88 -15.05
C ILE A 78 -15.17 -3.36 -16.25
N ASP A 79 -15.54 -2.23 -16.84
CA ASP A 79 -14.79 -1.62 -17.95
C ASP A 79 -13.36 -1.32 -17.54
N ASN A 80 -13.15 -0.76 -16.34
CA ASN A 80 -11.82 -0.50 -15.82
C ASN A 80 -11.04 -1.80 -15.54
N ILE A 81 -11.70 -2.84 -15.01
CA ILE A 81 -11.09 -4.18 -14.84
C ILE A 81 -10.59 -4.74 -16.18
N ILE A 82 -11.37 -4.58 -17.25
CA ILE A 82 -11.00 -5.03 -18.60
C ILE A 82 -9.84 -4.20 -19.15
N GLN A 83 -9.93 -2.87 -19.07
CA GLN A 83 -8.92 -1.95 -19.57
C GLN A 83 -7.56 -2.14 -18.87
N CYS A 84 -7.58 -2.33 -17.55
CA CYS A 84 -6.38 -2.57 -16.74
C CYS A 84 -5.94 -4.06 -16.75
N LYS A 85 -6.58 -4.92 -17.57
CA LYS A 85 -6.26 -6.36 -17.71
C LYS A 85 -6.34 -7.16 -16.39
N LEU A 86 -7.13 -6.70 -15.41
CA LEU A 86 -7.17 -7.25 -14.03
C LEU A 86 -7.93 -8.59 -13.92
N TYR A 87 -8.50 -9.08 -15.01
CA TYR A 87 -9.17 -10.39 -15.10
C TYR A 87 -8.19 -11.57 -15.23
N ARG A 88 -6.88 -11.31 -15.39
CA ARG A 88 -5.83 -12.34 -15.41
C ARG A 88 -4.59 -11.85 -14.66
N PRO A 89 -3.77 -12.74 -14.09
CA PRO A 89 -2.54 -12.34 -13.44
C PRO A 89 -1.47 -11.90 -14.46
N GLY A 90 -0.78 -10.79 -14.16
CA GLY A 90 0.53 -10.46 -14.72
C GLY A 90 1.66 -10.84 -13.77
N SER A 91 2.76 -10.07 -13.76
CA SER A 91 3.95 -10.36 -12.96
C SER A 91 4.34 -9.26 -11.97
N VAL A 92 3.54 -8.20 -11.85
CA VAL A 92 3.87 -7.04 -11.00
C VAL A 92 3.14 -7.08 -9.66
N GLY A 93 3.88 -7.01 -8.55
CA GLY A 93 3.32 -6.77 -7.22
C GLY A 93 3.29 -5.27 -6.93
N PHE A 94 2.13 -4.71 -6.58
CA PHE A 94 1.97 -3.29 -6.32
C PHE A 94 1.47 -3.02 -4.90
N VAL A 95 2.07 -2.05 -4.21
CA VAL A 95 1.56 -1.58 -2.92
C VAL A 95 1.62 -0.04 -2.82
N SER A 96 0.55 0.56 -2.30
CA SER A 96 0.44 2.00 -2.05
C SER A 96 -0.22 2.31 -0.72
N LYS A 97 -0.09 3.57 -0.25
CA LYS A 97 -0.99 4.11 0.80
C LYS A 97 -2.36 4.49 0.24
N SER A 98 -2.38 5.28 -0.84
CA SER A 98 -3.60 5.80 -1.46
C SER A 98 -4.39 4.73 -2.22
N GLY A 99 -5.67 4.61 -1.90
CA GLY A 99 -6.62 3.81 -2.68
C GLY A 99 -6.94 4.39 -4.05
N GLY A 100 -7.09 5.71 -4.16
CA GLY A 100 -7.35 6.38 -5.45
C GLY A 100 -6.19 6.21 -6.44
N MET A 101 -4.96 6.45 -5.98
CA MET A 101 -3.77 6.24 -6.82
C MET A 101 -3.53 4.78 -7.18
N SER A 102 -4.04 3.83 -6.39
CA SER A 102 -3.91 2.40 -6.75
C SER A 102 -4.54 2.11 -8.11
N ASN A 103 -5.66 2.74 -8.45
CA ASN A 103 -6.33 2.52 -9.72
C ASN A 103 -5.59 3.16 -10.90
N GLU A 104 -5.00 4.34 -10.70
CA GLU A 104 -4.12 4.97 -11.69
C GLU A 104 -2.87 4.10 -11.94
N MET A 105 -2.32 3.51 -10.88
CA MET A 105 -1.18 2.60 -11.00
C MET A 105 -1.55 1.28 -11.67
N TYR A 106 -2.75 0.74 -11.46
CA TYR A 106 -3.23 -0.42 -12.23
C TYR A 106 -3.28 -0.11 -13.73
N SER A 107 -3.77 1.07 -14.10
CA SER A 107 -3.81 1.53 -15.50
C SER A 107 -2.39 1.69 -16.05
N THR A 108 -1.51 2.39 -15.32
CA THR A 108 -0.11 2.63 -15.71
C THR A 108 0.66 1.32 -15.91
N ILE A 109 0.62 0.43 -14.92
CA ILE A 109 1.31 -0.86 -14.96
C ILE A 109 0.77 -1.72 -16.10
N ALA A 110 -0.55 -1.73 -16.34
CA ALA A 110 -1.15 -2.49 -17.44
C ALA A 110 -0.74 -2.00 -18.84
N ARG A 111 -0.36 -0.71 -18.99
CA ARG A 111 0.13 -0.15 -20.26
C ARG A 111 1.57 -0.55 -20.56
N VAL A 112 2.42 -0.62 -19.54
CA VAL A 112 3.88 -0.80 -19.74
C VAL A 112 4.44 -2.15 -19.32
N THR A 113 3.61 -3.05 -18.76
CA THR A 113 4.01 -4.41 -18.35
C THR A 113 2.99 -5.47 -18.80
N ASP A 114 3.19 -6.72 -18.37
CA ASP A 114 2.21 -7.79 -18.56
C ASP A 114 0.97 -7.68 -17.64
N GLY A 115 1.04 -6.82 -16.62
CA GLY A 115 -0.07 -6.46 -15.74
C GLY A 115 0.21 -6.73 -14.26
N ILE A 116 -0.77 -6.40 -13.43
CA ILE A 116 -0.74 -6.65 -11.99
C ILE A 116 -0.90 -8.14 -11.72
N TYR A 117 -0.05 -8.71 -10.87
CA TYR A 117 -0.33 -9.97 -10.19
C TYR A 117 -1.22 -9.71 -8.97
N GLU A 118 -0.77 -8.79 -8.10
CA GLU A 118 -1.50 -8.37 -6.92
C GLU A 118 -1.22 -6.91 -6.58
N GLY A 119 -2.26 -6.15 -6.27
CA GLY A 119 -2.24 -4.74 -5.94
C GLY A 119 -2.93 -4.46 -4.61
N ILE A 120 -2.24 -3.78 -3.69
CA ILE A 120 -2.75 -3.50 -2.34
C ILE A 120 -2.65 -2.00 -2.03
N ALA A 121 -3.72 -1.41 -1.52
CA ALA A 121 -3.68 -0.12 -0.86
C ALA A 121 -3.74 -0.33 0.67
N ILE A 122 -2.69 0.03 1.40
CA ILE A 122 -2.62 -0.18 2.86
C ILE A 122 -3.48 0.82 3.65
N GLY A 123 -3.83 1.95 3.03
CA GLY A 123 -4.62 3.01 3.61
C GLY A 123 -3.81 4.24 4.01
N GLY A 124 -4.52 5.37 4.19
CA GLY A 124 -3.95 6.68 4.50
C GLY A 124 -3.79 7.01 6.00
N ASP A 125 -4.21 6.10 6.88
CA ASP A 125 -4.11 6.32 8.33
C ASP A 125 -2.65 6.26 8.82
N VAL A 126 -2.36 6.94 9.93
CA VAL A 126 -1.01 7.02 10.53
C VAL A 126 -0.46 5.63 10.90
N PHE A 127 -1.34 4.73 11.36
CA PHE A 127 -1.01 3.38 11.77
C PHE A 127 -1.79 2.37 10.92
N PRO A 128 -1.31 2.03 9.71
CA PRO A 128 -1.98 1.03 8.89
C PRO A 128 -1.87 -0.36 9.54
N GLY A 129 -2.88 -1.19 9.30
CA GLY A 129 -2.97 -2.56 9.80
C GLY A 129 -1.80 -3.45 9.36
N SER A 130 -1.36 -3.23 8.13
CA SER A 130 -0.20 -3.83 7.47
C SER A 130 0.55 -2.73 6.71
N THR A 131 1.88 -2.85 6.68
CA THR A 131 2.78 -1.81 6.15
C THR A 131 3.17 -2.03 4.70
N LEU A 132 3.76 -1.02 4.05
CA LEU A 132 4.34 -1.20 2.71
C LEU A 132 5.34 -2.36 2.70
N SER A 133 6.22 -2.41 3.70
CA SER A 133 7.27 -3.45 3.82
C SER A 133 6.68 -4.85 4.00
N ASP A 134 5.60 -5.02 4.78
CA ASP A 134 4.92 -6.31 4.96
C ASP A 134 4.49 -6.90 3.61
N HIS A 135 3.89 -6.08 2.74
CA HIS A 135 3.45 -6.52 1.42
C HIS A 135 4.61 -6.72 0.46
N VAL A 136 5.65 -5.87 0.48
CA VAL A 136 6.84 -6.06 -0.35
C VAL A 136 7.56 -7.38 -0.01
N LEU A 137 7.74 -7.69 1.27
CA LEU A 137 8.35 -8.95 1.71
C LEU A 137 7.52 -10.16 1.28
N ARG A 138 6.20 -10.06 1.37
CA ARG A 138 5.30 -11.09 0.85
C ARG A 138 5.42 -11.25 -0.66
N PHE A 139 5.42 -10.15 -1.41
CA PHE A 139 5.60 -10.17 -2.87
C PHE A 139 6.93 -10.76 -3.29
N ASN A 140 8.01 -10.48 -2.54
CA ASN A 140 9.32 -11.08 -2.76
C ASN A 140 9.27 -12.61 -2.70
N ASN A 141 8.42 -13.18 -1.85
CA ASN A 141 8.30 -14.63 -1.66
C ASN A 141 7.32 -15.31 -2.64
N ILE A 142 6.56 -14.56 -3.45
CA ILE A 142 5.62 -15.11 -4.44
C ILE A 142 6.35 -15.34 -5.78
N PRO A 143 6.58 -16.58 -6.25
CA PRO A 143 7.39 -16.83 -7.44
C PRO A 143 6.88 -16.18 -8.74
N GLN A 144 5.56 -15.94 -8.83
CA GLN A 144 4.91 -15.33 -9.98
C GLN A 144 5.22 -13.83 -10.10
N ILE A 145 5.44 -13.15 -8.98
CA ILE A 145 5.82 -11.74 -8.99
C ILE A 145 7.29 -11.63 -9.40
N LYS A 146 7.59 -10.83 -10.42
CA LYS A 146 8.94 -10.62 -10.96
C LYS A 146 9.49 -9.22 -10.67
N MET A 147 8.61 -8.24 -10.48
CA MET A 147 8.95 -6.86 -10.13
C MET A 147 7.96 -6.34 -9.09
N ILE A 148 8.42 -5.44 -8.22
CA ILE A 148 7.60 -4.81 -7.19
C ILE A 148 7.57 -3.30 -7.43
N VAL A 149 6.38 -2.71 -7.37
CA VAL A 149 6.17 -1.27 -7.49
C VAL A 149 5.58 -0.74 -6.19
N VAL A 150 6.19 0.31 -5.64
CA VAL A 150 5.81 0.91 -4.35
C VAL A 150 5.47 2.39 -4.54
N LEU A 151 4.29 2.80 -4.09
CA LEU A 151 3.89 4.21 -4.06
C LEU A 151 3.69 4.66 -2.60
N GLY A 152 4.73 5.26 -2.04
CA GLY A 152 4.73 5.83 -0.70
C GLY A 152 4.21 7.28 -0.66
N GLU A 153 4.26 7.86 0.54
CA GLU A 153 3.82 9.24 0.78
C GLU A 153 4.67 9.89 1.87
N LEU A 154 4.76 11.22 1.86
CA LEU A 154 5.34 11.98 2.97
C LEU A 154 4.69 11.62 4.32
N GLY A 155 5.39 11.93 5.41
CA GLY A 155 4.90 11.73 6.78
C GLY A 155 5.16 10.33 7.32
N GLY A 156 5.55 10.26 8.60
CA GLY A 156 5.94 9.01 9.24
C GLY A 156 7.20 8.38 8.64
N ARG A 157 7.48 7.12 9.02
CA ARG A 157 8.73 6.41 8.67
C ARG A 157 8.52 5.02 8.08
N ASP A 158 7.33 4.75 7.55
CA ASP A 158 6.96 3.40 7.08
C ASP A 158 7.92 2.88 6.00
N GLU A 159 8.30 3.75 5.05
CA GLU A 159 9.19 3.46 3.95
C GLU A 159 10.61 3.06 4.41
N TYR A 160 11.06 3.48 5.60
CA TYR A 160 12.38 3.07 6.10
C TYR A 160 12.44 1.60 6.47
N SER A 161 11.31 0.99 6.85
CA SER A 161 11.27 -0.47 7.05
C SER A 161 11.55 -1.23 5.75
N LEU A 162 11.18 -0.64 4.60
CA LEU A 162 11.52 -1.15 3.28
C LEU A 162 13.00 -0.89 2.93
N VAL A 163 13.51 0.31 3.22
CA VAL A 163 14.94 0.67 3.08
C VAL A 163 15.83 -0.35 3.81
N GLU A 164 15.51 -0.64 5.07
CA GLU A 164 16.26 -1.61 5.87
C GLU A 164 16.15 -3.04 5.31
N ALA A 165 14.97 -3.44 4.81
CA ALA A 165 14.80 -4.75 4.18
C ALA A 165 15.63 -4.91 2.89
N LEU A 166 15.71 -3.84 2.07
CA LEU A 166 16.54 -3.79 0.88
C LEU A 166 18.04 -3.88 1.24
N LYS A 167 18.51 -3.07 2.19
CA LYS A 167 19.91 -3.09 2.67
C LYS A 167 20.32 -4.43 3.25
N GLN A 168 19.40 -5.14 3.91
CA GLN A 168 19.65 -6.47 4.47
C GLN A 168 19.60 -7.60 3.43
N GLY A 169 19.33 -7.29 2.15
CA GLY A 169 19.21 -8.30 1.09
C GLY A 169 18.01 -9.22 1.25
N LYS A 170 16.99 -8.82 2.03
CA LYS A 170 15.76 -9.60 2.23
C LYS A 170 14.84 -9.55 0.99
N ILE A 171 15.08 -8.58 0.12
CA ILE A 171 14.34 -8.39 -1.13
C ILE A 171 15.35 -8.55 -2.27
N ASN A 172 15.10 -9.51 -3.14
CA ASN A 172 15.99 -9.86 -4.26
C ASN A 172 15.37 -9.56 -5.64
N LYS A 173 14.11 -9.12 -5.65
CA LYS A 173 13.41 -8.69 -6.87
C LYS A 173 13.62 -7.19 -7.10
N PRO A 174 13.60 -6.73 -8.36
CA PRO A 174 13.59 -5.30 -8.67
C PRO A 174 12.44 -4.59 -7.96
N VAL A 175 12.76 -3.48 -7.29
CA VAL A 175 11.79 -2.59 -6.64
C VAL A 175 11.86 -1.23 -7.31
N VAL A 176 10.74 -0.80 -7.90
CA VAL A 176 10.54 0.58 -8.38
C VAL A 176 9.72 1.33 -7.33
N ALA A 177 10.22 2.43 -6.82
CA ALA A 177 9.56 3.15 -5.73
C ALA A 177 9.49 4.64 -5.97
N TRP A 178 8.38 5.25 -5.57
CA TRP A 178 8.21 6.70 -5.52
C TRP A 178 7.45 7.11 -4.27
N VAL A 179 7.93 8.15 -3.59
CA VAL A 179 7.27 8.78 -2.45
C VAL A 179 6.73 10.13 -2.87
N SER A 180 5.40 10.29 -2.81
CA SER A 180 4.71 11.52 -3.18
C SER A 180 4.79 12.58 -2.07
N GLY A 181 4.48 13.84 -2.42
CA GLY A 181 4.48 14.95 -1.46
C GLY A 181 5.72 15.82 -1.45
N THR A 182 6.53 15.78 -2.52
CA THR A 182 7.74 16.60 -2.68
C THR A 182 7.44 18.10 -2.65
N CYS A 183 6.22 18.52 -3.00
CA CYS A 183 5.80 19.92 -2.92
C CYS A 183 5.76 20.47 -1.48
N ALA A 184 5.77 19.62 -0.45
CA ALA A 184 5.71 20.05 0.95
C ALA A 184 6.84 21.02 1.32
N THR A 185 8.01 20.88 0.71
CA THR A 185 9.18 21.75 0.93
C THR A 185 9.05 23.14 0.33
N LEU A 186 8.06 23.35 -0.56
CA LEU A 186 7.80 24.66 -1.18
C LEU A 186 6.95 25.56 -0.28
N PHE A 187 6.31 25.00 0.74
CA PHE A 187 5.49 25.76 1.69
C PHE A 187 6.34 26.31 2.82
N LYS A 188 5.97 27.49 3.32
CA LYS A 188 6.66 28.17 4.44
C LYS A 188 6.31 27.58 5.81
N SER A 189 5.20 26.85 5.89
CA SER A 189 4.67 26.26 7.12
C SER A 189 4.33 24.80 6.90
N GLU A 190 4.22 24.04 7.99
CA GLU A 190 3.73 22.67 7.93
C GLU A 190 2.32 22.61 7.31
N VAL A 191 2.10 21.61 6.45
CA VAL A 191 0.82 21.34 5.79
C VAL A 191 0.40 19.92 6.12
N GLN A 192 -0.83 19.79 6.60
CA GLN A 192 -1.54 18.50 6.69
C GLN A 192 -2.20 18.24 5.34
N PHE A 193 -1.84 17.14 4.69
CA PHE A 193 -2.52 16.67 3.49
C PHE A 193 -3.71 15.79 3.86
N GLY A 194 -4.48 15.35 2.84
CA GLY A 194 -5.77 14.68 3.04
C GLY A 194 -5.67 13.39 3.87
N HIS A 195 -4.68 12.54 3.62
CA HIS A 195 -4.46 11.36 4.45
C HIS A 195 -3.97 11.75 5.85
N ALA A 196 -4.51 11.10 6.89
CA ALA A 196 -4.14 11.38 8.27
C ALA A 196 -2.63 11.22 8.52
N GLY A 197 -1.98 10.24 7.87
CA GLY A 197 -0.53 10.03 7.95
C GLY A 197 0.33 11.04 7.20
N ALA A 198 -0.24 11.85 6.31
CA ALA A 198 0.48 12.73 5.40
C ALA A 198 0.67 14.13 5.99
N LYS A 199 1.46 14.20 7.07
CA LYS A 199 1.87 15.46 7.68
C LYS A 199 3.32 15.78 7.33
N SER A 200 3.59 17.00 6.89
CA SER A 200 4.96 17.47 6.71
C SER A 200 5.68 17.52 8.07
N GLY A 201 6.71 16.70 8.22
CA GLY A 201 7.56 16.64 9.41
C GLY A 201 9.01 16.99 9.12
N GLY A 202 9.93 16.52 9.96
CA GLY A 202 11.37 16.70 9.76
C GLY A 202 11.90 15.99 8.50
N GLU A 203 13.19 16.17 8.21
CA GLU A 203 13.84 15.65 6.99
C GLU A 203 13.57 14.15 6.73
N MET A 204 13.60 13.33 7.79
CA MET A 204 13.32 11.90 7.70
C MET A 204 11.88 11.59 7.27
N GLU A 205 10.93 12.48 7.49
CA GLU A 205 9.52 12.30 7.13
C GLU A 205 9.18 12.93 5.76
N SER A 206 10.13 13.69 5.19
CA SER A 206 9.96 14.31 3.87
C SER A 206 9.94 13.26 2.75
N ALA A 207 9.22 13.57 1.68
CA ALA A 207 9.22 12.74 0.48
C ALA A 207 10.62 12.63 -0.14
N GLN A 208 11.38 13.74 -0.16
CA GLN A 208 12.74 13.80 -0.67
C GLN A 208 13.69 12.87 0.11
N GLY A 209 13.68 12.95 1.44
CA GLY A 209 14.53 12.12 2.30
C GLY A 209 14.24 10.64 2.10
N LYS A 210 12.96 10.26 2.02
CA LYS A 210 12.55 8.87 1.77
C LYS A 210 12.92 8.38 0.36
N ASN A 211 12.70 9.19 -0.68
CA ASN A 211 13.11 8.87 -2.05
C ASN A 211 14.63 8.67 -2.14
N GLN A 212 15.42 9.52 -1.46
CA GLN A 212 16.87 9.39 -1.41
C GLN A 212 17.29 8.11 -0.68
N ALA A 213 16.72 7.82 0.48
CA ALA A 213 17.02 6.61 1.25
C ALA A 213 16.68 5.31 0.49
N LEU A 214 15.56 5.30 -0.26
CA LEU A 214 15.18 4.17 -1.11
C LEU A 214 16.15 3.98 -2.27
N ARG A 215 16.58 5.07 -2.91
CA ARG A 215 17.58 5.05 -4.00
C ARG A 215 18.91 4.50 -3.50
N GLU A 216 19.38 4.96 -2.35
CA GLU A 216 20.63 4.47 -1.72
C GLU A 216 20.56 3.00 -1.30
N ALA A 217 19.35 2.50 -1.00
CA ALA A 217 19.12 1.09 -0.69
C ALA A 217 19.03 0.18 -1.94
N GLY A 218 19.10 0.76 -3.15
CA GLY A 218 19.09 0.02 -4.41
C GLY A 218 17.72 -0.10 -5.09
N ALA A 219 16.69 0.62 -4.63
CA ALA A 219 15.45 0.73 -5.38
C ALA A 219 15.62 1.66 -6.59
N VAL A 220 14.89 1.38 -7.67
CA VAL A 220 14.78 2.29 -8.82
C VAL A 220 13.82 3.41 -8.44
N VAL A 221 14.35 4.62 -8.22
CA VAL A 221 13.58 5.79 -7.82
C VAL A 221 13.70 6.86 -8.91
N PRO A 222 12.63 7.15 -9.67
CA PRO A 222 12.66 8.20 -10.70
C PRO A 222 12.80 9.59 -10.08
N ASP A 223 13.06 10.60 -10.91
CA ASP A 223 13.20 11.99 -10.44
C ASP A 223 11.85 12.68 -10.17
N SER A 224 10.77 12.14 -10.73
CA SER A 224 9.41 12.65 -10.54
C SER A 224 8.37 11.54 -10.70
N TYR A 225 7.13 11.83 -10.33
CA TYR A 225 6.00 10.91 -10.53
C TYR A 225 5.75 10.62 -12.02
N GLU A 226 5.90 11.62 -12.89
CA GLU A 226 5.72 11.50 -14.34
C GLU A 226 6.72 10.52 -14.96
N ALA A 227 7.92 10.42 -14.40
CA ALA A 227 8.95 9.48 -14.84
C ALA A 227 8.75 8.05 -14.31
N LEU A 228 7.79 7.82 -13.41
CA LEU A 228 7.53 6.50 -12.82
C LEU A 228 7.10 5.46 -13.86
N GLU A 229 6.26 5.82 -14.83
CA GLU A 229 5.85 4.92 -15.91
C GLU A 229 7.07 4.44 -16.73
N SER A 230 7.99 5.35 -17.04
CA SER A 230 9.22 5.03 -17.76
C SER A 230 10.14 4.12 -16.96
N ALA A 231 10.28 4.36 -15.65
CA ALA A 231 11.09 3.53 -14.76
C ALA A 231 10.53 2.10 -14.63
N ILE A 232 9.21 1.95 -14.52
CA ILE A 232 8.53 0.65 -14.51
C ILE A 232 8.76 -0.09 -15.82
N LYS A 233 8.68 0.59 -16.96
CA LYS A 233 8.87 -0.02 -18.28
C LYS A 233 10.30 -0.54 -18.51
N GLN A 234 11.29 0.13 -17.94
CA GLN A 234 12.72 -0.18 -18.13
C GLN A 234 13.24 -1.29 -17.21
N THR A 235 12.52 -1.56 -16.12
CA THR A 235 12.88 -2.54 -15.08
C THR A 235 12.38 -3.94 -15.44
#